data_AF-A0A8R1TZI6-F1
#
_entry.id   AF-A0A8R1TZI6-F1
#
_cell.length_a   1.000
_cell.length_b   1.000
_cell.length_c   1.000
_cell.angle_alpha   90.00
_cell.angle_beta   90.00
_cell.angle_gamma   90.00
#
_symmetry.space_group_name_H-M   'P 1'
#
loop_
_entity.id
_entity.type
_entity.pdbx_description
1 polymer ?
#
loop_
_entity_poly.entity_id
_entity_poly.type
_entity_poly.pdbx_seq_one_letter_code
_entity_poly.pdbx_strand_id
1 'polypeptide(L)'
;MLLGVFLIPYFICLVLFGLPIVFMHLCIGQYSGLTASGAFRKLMPIATGRNLCIGWTLVLLALPVSIYYNIIVAWSIYYFWFSLKGFFVGDLPWSQCNPEWPKNTPCCLLNGPAECFLQPHAVSSPEAYFHYEVLNRVAINPNSQFTMTNVTMALLNATFPSTDLSMANENVVYSTLGPIQSHLAISLAFAWILVFLGVFNGIGSIGWAVSITSTLPCLLVMNSVILISVFDHRNTREITSIQRHQRHN
;
A
#
# COMPACT_ATOMS: atom_id res chain seq x y z
N MET A 1 0.41 -15.08 22.45
CA MET A 1 1.44 -14.48 23.32
C MET A 1 2.57 -13.79 22.55
N LEU A 2 3.04 -14.32 21.41
CA LEU A 2 4.18 -13.75 20.66
C LEU A 2 3.94 -12.33 20.10
N LEU A 3 2.71 -11.99 19.70
CA LEU A 3 2.37 -10.68 19.14
C LEU A 3 2.61 -9.51 20.13
N GLY A 4 2.51 -9.76 21.44
CA GLY A 4 2.73 -8.73 22.47
C GLY A 4 4.20 -8.48 22.79
N VAL A 5 5.09 -9.44 22.57
CA VAL A 5 6.51 -9.32 22.95
C VAL A 5 7.27 -8.38 22.01
N PHE A 6 6.88 -8.30 20.73
CA PHE A 6 7.43 -7.36 19.75
C PHE A 6 7.25 -5.89 20.17
N LEU A 7 6.24 -5.60 20.99
CA LEU A 7 5.94 -4.27 21.48
C LEU A 7 7.06 -3.71 22.39
N ILE A 8 7.75 -4.58 23.13
CA ILE A 8 8.82 -4.18 24.07
C ILE A 8 10.01 -3.51 23.35
N PRO A 9 10.68 -4.15 22.37
CA PRO A 9 11.76 -3.49 21.62
C PRO A 9 11.27 -2.30 20.80
N TYR A 10 10.03 -2.33 20.30
CA TYR A 10 9.42 -1.19 19.61
C TYR A 10 9.38 0.06 20.52
N PHE A 11 8.86 -0.06 21.74
CA PHE A 11 8.79 1.07 22.68
C PHE A 11 10.18 1.58 23.10
N ILE A 12 11.14 0.68 23.36
CA ILE A 12 12.51 1.06 23.71
C ILE A 12 13.16 1.87 22.58
N CYS A 13 13.09 1.39 21.33
CA CYS A 13 13.64 2.08 20.17
C CYS A 13 12.90 3.41 19.89
N LEU A 14 11.58 3.45 20.08
CA LEU A 14 10.77 4.67 19.89
C LEU A 14 11.20 5.76 20.88
N VAL A 15 11.41 5.43 22.15
CA VAL A 15 11.81 6.41 23.17
C VAL A 15 13.26 6.84 23.02
N LEU A 16 14.18 5.92 22.71
CA LEU A 16 15.62 6.22 22.62
C LEU A 16 16.04 6.89 21.31
N PHE A 17 15.43 6.51 20.18
CA PHE A 17 15.83 6.98 18.86
C PHE A 17 14.71 7.71 18.13
N GLY A 18 13.48 7.16 18.12
CA GLY A 18 12.37 7.71 17.36
C GLY A 18 11.98 9.14 17.79
N LEU A 19 11.59 9.31 19.05
CA LEU A 19 11.16 10.60 19.59
C LEU A 19 12.28 11.67 19.55
N PRO A 20 13.54 11.38 19.95
CA PRO A 20 14.62 12.37 19.85
C PRO A 20 14.90 12.83 18.42
N ILE A 21 14.87 11.92 17.43
CA ILE A 21 15.10 12.28 16.01
C ILE A 21 13.96 13.15 15.48
N VAL A 22 12.70 12.79 15.76
CA VAL A 22 11.54 13.60 15.35
C VAL A 22 11.57 14.97 16.01
N PHE A 23 11.84 15.03 17.32
CA PHE A 23 11.98 16.28 18.05
C PHE A 23 13.09 17.17 17.48
N MET A 24 14.28 16.61 17.24
CA MET A 24 15.39 17.31 16.60
C MET A 24 15.00 17.87 15.23
N HIS A 25 14.32 17.07 14.40
CA HIS A 25 13.87 17.50 13.07
C HIS A 25 12.87 18.67 13.14
N LEU A 26 11.90 18.60 14.06
CA LEU A 26 10.94 19.68 14.31
C LEU A 26 11.62 20.95 14.83
N CYS A 27 12.57 20.84 15.77
CA CYS A 27 13.35 21.97 16.27
C CYS A 27 14.17 22.64 15.16
N ILE A 28 14.82 21.86 14.28
CA ILE A 28 15.55 22.39 13.12
C ILE A 28 14.61 23.14 12.17
N GLY A 29 13.42 22.59 11.89
CA GLY A 29 12.41 23.23 11.06
C GLY A 29 11.93 24.56 11.64
N GLN A 30 11.57 24.57 12.93
CA GLN A 30 11.09 25.77 13.63
C GLN A 30 12.16 26.86 13.77
N TYR A 31 13.41 26.48 14.09
CA TYR A 31 14.51 27.43 14.28
C TYR A 31 14.99 28.04 12.96
N SER A 32 15.09 27.24 11.89
CA SER A 32 15.62 27.71 10.62
C SER A 32 14.63 28.58 9.83
N GLY A 33 13.32 28.36 9.99
CA GLY A 33 12.27 29.04 9.23
C GLY A 33 12.37 28.84 7.71
N LEU A 34 13.14 27.84 7.26
CA LEU A 34 13.46 27.58 5.86
C LEU A 34 13.14 26.12 5.52
N THR A 35 12.95 25.83 4.23
CA THR A 35 12.89 24.46 3.74
C THR A 35 14.15 23.69 4.13
N ALA A 36 14.04 22.37 4.36
CA ALA A 36 15.14 21.52 4.81
C ALA A 36 16.45 21.77 4.03
N SER A 37 16.38 21.92 2.70
CA SER A 37 17.54 22.21 1.86
C SER A 37 18.25 23.53 2.22
N GLY A 38 17.50 24.57 2.57
CA GLY A 38 18.01 25.85 3.05
C GLY A 38 18.52 25.79 4.50
N ALA A 39 17.85 25.03 5.36
CA ALA A 39 18.25 24.84 6.76
C ALA A 39 19.63 24.16 6.88
N PHE A 40 19.84 23.05 6.16
CA PHE A 40 21.10 22.32 6.18
C PHE A 40 22.26 23.14 5.59
N ARG A 41 21.99 23.99 4.60
CA ARG A 41 22.98 24.93 4.05
C ARG A 41 23.48 25.94 5.10
N LYS A 42 22.62 26.37 6.04
CA LYS A 42 23.01 27.27 7.14
C LYS A 42 23.69 26.56 8.30
N LEU A 43 23.24 25.35 8.64
CA LEU A 43 23.77 24.59 9.79
C LEU A 43 25.17 24.00 9.53
N MET A 44 25.45 23.53 8.31
CA MET A 44 26.73 22.92 7.95
C MET A 44 27.37 23.61 6.74
N PRO A 45 27.94 24.82 6.91
CA PRO A 45 28.70 25.46 5.84
C PRO A 45 29.93 24.63 5.43
N ILE A 46 30.50 23.86 6.36
CA ILE A 46 31.67 22.97 6.14
C ILE A 46 31.37 21.82 5.16
N ALA A 47 30.14 21.30 5.13
CA ALA A 47 29.74 20.28 4.16
C ALA A 47 29.40 20.88 2.78
N THR A 48 29.31 22.21 2.68
CA THR A 48 29.01 22.97 1.45
C THR A 48 30.29 23.21 0.62
N GLY A 49 31.26 22.28 0.67
CA GLY A 49 32.43 22.27 -0.20
C GLY A 49 32.02 21.91 -1.63
N ARG A 50 31.72 22.94 -2.44
CA ARG A 50 31.46 23.04 -3.91
C ARG A 50 30.62 21.98 -4.65
N ASN A 51 30.45 20.74 -4.16
CA ASN A 51 29.85 19.62 -4.88
C ASN A 51 28.90 18.74 -4.03
N LEU A 52 28.85 18.88 -2.69
CA LEU A 52 27.94 18.09 -1.84
C LEU A 52 26.81 18.94 -1.26
N CYS A 53 25.86 19.26 -2.12
CA CYS A 53 24.63 19.90 -1.70
C CYS A 53 23.73 18.90 -0.95
N ILE A 54 23.97 18.65 0.34
CA ILE A 54 23.12 17.78 1.19
C ILE A 54 21.64 18.16 1.03
N GLY A 55 21.35 19.45 0.88
CA GLY A 55 19.99 19.94 0.65
C GLY A 55 19.36 19.46 -0.67
N TRP A 56 20.14 19.35 -1.75
CA TRP A 56 19.65 18.82 -3.03
C TRP A 56 19.50 17.30 -2.97
N THR A 57 20.35 16.59 -2.20
CA THR A 57 20.18 15.15 -1.95
C THR A 57 18.83 14.83 -1.31
N LEU A 58 18.38 15.66 -0.34
CA LEU A 58 17.06 15.48 0.28
C LEU A 58 15.92 15.67 -0.73
N VAL A 59 16.03 16.64 -1.64
CA VAL A 59 15.04 16.84 -2.70
C VAL A 59 15.03 15.66 -3.67
N LEU A 60 16.21 15.21 -4.12
CA LEU A 60 16.33 14.05 -5.00
C LEU A 60 15.81 12.76 -4.37
N LEU A 61 15.99 12.57 -3.06
CA LEU A 61 15.46 11.44 -2.31
C LEU A 61 13.92 11.52 -2.16
N ALA A 62 13.36 12.73 -2.06
CA ALA A 62 11.92 12.93 -1.92
C ALA A 62 11.14 12.70 -3.24
N LEU A 63 11.79 12.86 -4.41
CA LEU A 63 11.16 12.65 -5.72
C LEU A 63 10.66 11.21 -5.98
N PRO A 64 11.47 10.14 -5.83
CA PRO A 64 10.99 8.78 -6.05
C PRO A 64 9.92 8.37 -5.03
N VAL A 65 10.05 8.86 -3.79
CA VAL A 65 9.05 8.65 -2.73
C VAL A 65 7.72 9.28 -3.13
N SER A 66 7.71 10.53 -3.61
CA SER A 66 6.48 11.21 -4.01
C SER A 66 5.79 10.54 -5.20
N ILE A 67 6.56 10.04 -6.18
CA ILE A 67 6.01 9.31 -7.34
C ILE A 67 5.38 7.99 -6.88
N TYR A 68 6.09 7.18 -6.09
CA TYR A 68 5.59 5.88 -5.62
C TYR A 68 4.34 6.03 -4.73
N TYR A 69 4.34 6.97 -3.79
CA TYR A 69 3.16 7.21 -2.94
C TYR A 69 1.95 7.68 -3.76
N ASN A 70 2.14 8.52 -4.79
CA ASN A 70 1.04 8.91 -5.68
C ASN A 70 0.43 7.72 -6.44
N ILE A 71 1.22 6.71 -6.79
CA ILE A 71 0.71 5.47 -7.41
C ILE A 71 -0.21 4.72 -6.45
N ILE A 72 0.17 4.58 -5.17
CA ILE A 72 -0.67 3.93 -4.15
C ILE A 72 -1.98 4.70 -3.94
N VAL A 73 -1.90 6.04 -3.91
CA VAL A 73 -3.08 6.91 -3.80
C VAL A 73 -3.99 6.72 -5.02
N ALA A 74 -3.43 6.62 -6.24
CA ALA A 74 -4.20 6.37 -7.45
C ALA A 74 -4.99 5.06 -7.39
N TRP A 75 -4.36 3.96 -6.94
CA TRP A 75 -5.06 2.68 -6.72
C TRP A 75 -6.17 2.82 -5.67
N SER A 76 -5.91 3.56 -4.59
CA SER A 76 -6.90 3.78 -3.52
C SER A 76 -8.12 4.56 -4.03
N ILE A 77 -7.91 5.61 -4.84
CA ILE A 77 -8.98 6.39 -5.47
C ILE A 77 -9.78 5.53 -6.45
N TYR A 78 -9.10 4.68 -7.23
CA TYR A 78 -9.75 3.75 -8.14
C TYR A 78 -10.69 2.80 -7.38
N TYR A 79 -10.21 2.13 -6.33
CA TYR A 79 -11.04 1.27 -5.48
C TYR A 79 -12.17 2.03 -4.78
N PHE A 80 -11.92 3.26 -4.34
CA PHE A 80 -12.94 4.11 -3.74
C PHE A 80 -14.07 4.42 -4.74
N TRP A 81 -13.74 4.76 -5.98
CA TRP A 81 -14.73 5.03 -7.02
C TRP A 81 -15.60 3.80 -7.35
N PHE A 82 -14.99 2.63 -7.47
CA PHE A 82 -15.73 1.38 -7.65
C PHE A 82 -16.59 1.02 -6.44
N SER A 83 -16.12 1.31 -5.23
CA SER A 83 -16.92 1.11 -4.01
C SER A 83 -18.13 2.04 -3.96
N LEU A 84 -17.97 3.30 -4.36
CA LEU A 84 -19.08 4.25 -4.49
C LEU A 84 -20.10 3.78 -5.53
N LYS A 85 -19.64 3.32 -6.70
CA LYS A 85 -20.53 2.72 -7.71
C LYS A 85 -21.24 1.47 -7.18
N GLY A 86 -20.53 0.60 -6.48
CA GLY A 86 -21.07 -0.61 -5.86
C GLY A 86 -22.13 -0.30 -4.81
N PHE A 87 -21.99 0.80 -4.05
CA PHE A 87 -23.01 1.24 -3.10
C PHE A 87 -24.35 1.60 -3.78
N PHE A 88 -24.32 2.14 -5.01
CA PHE A 88 -25.53 2.47 -5.75
C PHE A 88 -26.07 1.32 -6.61
N VAL A 89 -25.19 0.47 -7.16
CA VAL A 89 -25.57 -0.60 -8.11
C VAL A 89 -25.75 -1.96 -7.43
N GLY A 90 -25.19 -2.15 -6.22
CA GLY A 90 -25.32 -3.37 -5.42
C GLY A 90 -24.22 -4.41 -5.63
N ASP A 91 -23.46 -4.32 -6.72
CA ASP A 91 -22.43 -5.30 -7.07
C ASP A 91 -21.02 -4.70 -7.05
N LEU A 92 -20.14 -5.31 -6.24
CA LEU A 92 -18.72 -4.96 -6.19
C LEU A 92 -17.95 -5.96 -7.06
N PRO A 93 -17.03 -5.50 -7.93
CA PRO A 93 -16.38 -6.37 -8.91
C PRO A 93 -15.40 -7.37 -8.29
N TRP A 94 -14.92 -7.11 -7.07
CA TRP A 94 -14.09 -8.05 -6.29
C TRP A 94 -14.90 -8.96 -5.35
N SER A 95 -16.23 -8.84 -5.33
CA SER A 95 -17.11 -9.69 -4.52
C SER A 95 -17.27 -11.08 -5.11
N GLN A 96 -17.18 -11.19 -6.44
CA GLN A 96 -17.36 -12.44 -7.17
C GLN A 96 -16.12 -12.75 -8.00
N CYS A 97 -15.92 -14.02 -8.34
CA CYS A 97 -14.88 -14.43 -9.27
C CYS A 97 -15.41 -14.33 -10.71
N ASN A 98 -14.78 -13.51 -11.56
CA ASN A 98 -15.17 -13.38 -12.96
C ASN A 98 -14.70 -14.62 -13.76
N PRO A 99 -15.55 -15.26 -14.59
CA PRO A 99 -15.15 -16.38 -15.45
C PRO A 99 -14.04 -16.05 -16.47
N GLU A 100 -13.77 -14.78 -16.75
CA GLU A 100 -12.71 -14.34 -17.67
C GLU A 100 -11.29 -14.50 -17.10
N TRP A 101 -11.16 -14.66 -15.78
CA TRP A 101 -9.87 -14.85 -15.13
C TRP A 101 -9.26 -16.23 -15.44
N PRO A 102 -7.92 -16.38 -15.41
CA PRO A 102 -7.25 -17.62 -15.78
C PRO A 102 -7.73 -18.81 -14.93
N LYS A 103 -8.24 -19.86 -15.59
CA LYS A 103 -8.67 -21.10 -14.94
C LYS A 103 -7.55 -21.84 -14.21
N ASN A 104 -6.29 -21.53 -14.53
CA ASN A 104 -5.10 -22.15 -13.94
C ASN A 104 -4.85 -21.69 -12.49
N THR A 105 -5.48 -20.60 -12.06
CA THR A 105 -5.42 -20.12 -10.67
C THR A 105 -6.82 -20.15 -10.07
N PRO A 106 -7.11 -21.00 -9.07
CA PRO A 106 -8.42 -21.05 -8.48
C PRO A 106 -8.72 -19.77 -7.71
N CYS A 107 -9.79 -19.08 -8.11
CA CYS A 107 -10.30 -17.92 -7.40
C CYS A 107 -11.28 -18.36 -6.30
N CYS A 108 -11.00 -17.97 -5.06
CA CYS A 108 -11.79 -18.34 -3.89
C CYS A 108 -12.53 -17.13 -3.31
N LEU A 109 -13.82 -17.32 -3.02
CA LEU A 109 -14.65 -16.32 -2.33
C LEU A 109 -14.36 -16.35 -0.83
N LEU A 110 -14.27 -15.17 -0.19
CA LEU A 110 -14.03 -15.09 1.26
C LEU A 110 -15.18 -15.72 2.09
N ASN A 111 -16.40 -15.68 1.57
CA ASN A 111 -17.58 -16.30 2.19
C ASN A 111 -17.80 -17.76 1.72
N GLY A 112 -16.88 -18.31 0.94
CA GLY A 112 -16.97 -19.66 0.38
C GLY A 112 -16.43 -20.75 1.31
N PRO A 113 -16.47 -22.01 0.86
CA PRO A 113 -15.87 -23.11 1.60
C PRO A 113 -14.36 -22.92 1.74
N ALA A 114 -13.84 -23.10 2.97
CA ALA A 114 -12.41 -22.99 3.26
C ALA A 114 -11.56 -24.00 2.47
N GLU A 115 -12.17 -25.08 1.98
CA GLU A 115 -11.57 -26.10 1.13
C GLU A 115 -10.99 -25.52 -0.18
N CYS A 116 -11.52 -24.40 -0.67
CA CYS A 116 -10.99 -23.74 -1.86
C CYS A 116 -9.54 -23.26 -1.67
N PHE A 117 -9.21 -22.74 -0.48
CA PHE A 117 -7.86 -22.25 -0.18
C PHE A 117 -6.82 -23.36 0.01
N LEU A 118 -7.24 -24.63 0.01
CA LEU A 118 -6.32 -25.77 0.06
C LEU A 118 -5.71 -26.09 -1.30
N GLN A 119 -6.24 -25.52 -2.39
CA GLN A 119 -5.70 -25.74 -3.73
C GLN A 119 -4.38 -24.98 -3.92
N PRO A 120 -3.40 -25.56 -4.64
CA PRO A 120 -2.17 -24.84 -4.96
C PRO A 120 -2.49 -23.62 -5.82
N HIS A 121 -1.85 -22.49 -5.52
CA HIS A 121 -2.04 -21.21 -6.22
C HIS A 121 -3.46 -20.61 -6.10
N ALA A 122 -4.23 -21.01 -5.09
CA ALA A 122 -5.49 -20.36 -4.75
C ALA A 122 -5.26 -18.90 -4.37
N VAL A 123 -6.07 -18.01 -4.96
CA VAL A 123 -6.06 -16.56 -4.70
C VAL A 123 -7.44 -16.11 -4.24
N SER A 124 -7.47 -15.11 -3.36
CA SER A 124 -8.74 -14.52 -2.93
C SER A 124 -9.37 -13.67 -4.04
N SER A 125 -10.70 -13.54 -4.08
CA SER A 125 -11.38 -12.71 -5.10
C SER A 125 -10.86 -11.27 -5.22
N PRO A 126 -10.56 -10.50 -4.15
CA PRO A 126 -9.98 -9.16 -4.28
C PRO A 126 -8.53 -9.17 -4.77
N GLU A 127 -7.75 -10.20 -4.44
CA GLU A 127 -6.40 -10.37 -4.95
C GLU A 127 -6.41 -10.68 -6.45
N ALA A 128 -7.28 -11.58 -6.89
CA ALA A 128 -7.49 -11.88 -8.31
C ALA A 128 -7.89 -10.62 -9.08
N TYR A 129 -8.85 -9.84 -8.57
CA TYR A 129 -9.24 -8.56 -9.17
C TYR A 129 -8.07 -7.57 -9.31
N PHE A 130 -7.22 -7.46 -8.28
CA PHE A 130 -6.05 -6.57 -8.36
C PHE A 130 -5.06 -7.01 -9.44
N HIS A 131 -4.79 -8.31 -9.56
CA HIS A 131 -3.82 -8.84 -10.50
C HIS A 131 -4.32 -8.82 -11.96
N TYR A 132 -5.57 -9.24 -12.18
CA TYR A 132 -6.13 -9.44 -13.51
C TYR A 132 -6.80 -8.18 -14.06
N GLU A 133 -7.50 -7.42 -13.23
CA GLU A 133 -8.27 -6.26 -13.70
C GLU A 133 -7.49 -4.96 -13.52
N VAL A 134 -6.94 -4.74 -12.32
CA VAL A 134 -6.30 -3.46 -11.97
C VAL A 134 -4.92 -3.35 -12.62
N LEU A 135 -4.04 -4.32 -12.36
CA LEU A 135 -2.71 -4.36 -12.94
C LEU A 135 -2.72 -4.84 -14.39
N ASN A 136 -3.79 -5.52 -14.83
CA ASN A 136 -3.89 -6.19 -16.12
C ASN A 136 -2.59 -6.92 -16.46
N ARG A 137 -2.07 -7.69 -15.48
CA ARG A 137 -0.95 -8.58 -15.76
C ARG A 137 -1.50 -9.63 -16.71
N VAL A 138 -1.25 -9.40 -17.99
CA VAL A 138 -1.48 -10.37 -19.06
C VAL A 138 -0.92 -11.68 -18.54
N ALA A 139 -1.76 -12.70 -18.48
CA ALA A 139 -1.30 -14.06 -18.53
C ALA A 139 -0.48 -14.17 -19.82
N ILE A 140 0.81 -13.82 -19.76
CA ILE A 140 1.77 -14.07 -20.82
C ILE A 140 1.70 -15.58 -20.96
N ASN A 141 0.97 -16.00 -22.00
CA ASN A 141 0.77 -17.34 -22.49
C ASN A 141 0.19 -18.36 -21.46
N PRO A 142 -1.06 -18.83 -21.63
CA PRO A 142 -1.59 -19.95 -20.83
C PRO A 142 -0.78 -21.25 -20.96
N ASN A 143 0.20 -21.29 -21.87
CA ASN A 143 1.13 -22.41 -22.07
C ASN A 143 2.56 -22.16 -21.57
N SER A 144 2.93 -20.94 -21.16
CA SER A 144 4.08 -20.83 -20.27
C SER A 144 3.57 -21.09 -18.89
N GLN A 145 3.78 -22.32 -18.42
CA GLN A 145 3.83 -22.57 -16.99
C GLN A 145 4.61 -21.39 -16.40
N PHE A 146 3.95 -20.62 -15.55
CA PHE A 146 4.66 -19.88 -14.54
C PHE A 146 5.21 -20.94 -13.59
N THR A 147 6.21 -21.70 -14.07
CA THR A 147 7.18 -22.36 -13.26
C THR A 147 7.83 -21.23 -12.48
N MET A 148 7.29 -20.97 -11.29
CA MET A 148 7.94 -20.31 -10.14
C MET A 148 9.22 -21.04 -9.71
N THR A 149 9.91 -21.65 -10.66
CA THR A 149 11.16 -22.37 -10.48
C THR A 149 12.23 -21.83 -11.43
N ASN A 150 11.93 -21.13 -12.53
CA ASN A 150 12.98 -20.48 -13.35
C ASN A 150 13.01 -18.95 -13.22
N VAL A 151 11.89 -18.26 -13.01
CA VAL A 151 11.87 -16.78 -12.90
C VAL A 151 12.23 -16.32 -11.49
N THR A 152 11.80 -17.05 -10.46
CA THR A 152 12.27 -16.91 -9.08
C THR A 152 13.73 -17.32 -8.97
N MET A 153 14.20 -18.35 -9.68
CA MET A 153 15.63 -18.65 -9.74
C MET A 153 16.42 -17.59 -10.51
N ALA A 154 15.85 -16.94 -11.54
CA ALA A 154 16.50 -15.83 -12.24
C ALA A 154 16.58 -14.56 -11.38
N LEU A 155 15.54 -14.25 -10.60
CA LEU A 155 15.51 -13.09 -9.71
C LEU A 155 16.25 -13.34 -8.38
N LEU A 156 16.27 -14.59 -7.89
CA LEU A 156 17.07 -15.00 -6.73
C LEU A 156 18.54 -15.21 -7.10
N ASN A 157 18.89 -15.66 -8.31
CA ASN A 157 20.27 -15.64 -8.80
C ASN A 157 20.76 -14.22 -9.14
N ALA A 158 19.85 -13.27 -9.39
CA ALA A 158 20.19 -11.86 -9.61
C ALA A 158 20.49 -11.08 -8.32
N THR A 159 20.29 -11.66 -7.13
CA THR A 159 20.49 -10.93 -5.87
C THR A 159 21.90 -11.04 -5.28
N PHE A 160 22.75 -12.02 -5.65
CA PHE A 160 24.15 -12.14 -5.19
C PHE A 160 24.96 -13.15 -6.06
N PRO A 161 26.27 -12.98 -6.39
CA PRO A 161 27.09 -11.79 -6.66
C PRO A 161 27.88 -11.84 -8.01
N SER A 162 28.24 -10.65 -8.52
CA SER A 162 29.43 -10.30 -9.33
C SER A 162 29.70 -11.00 -10.67
N THR A 163 30.07 -10.18 -11.67
CA THR A 163 30.47 -10.49 -13.07
C THR A 163 29.30 -10.75 -14.03
N ASP A 164 29.15 -9.86 -15.01
CA ASP A 164 28.31 -9.96 -16.22
C ASP A 164 26.86 -9.41 -16.19
N LEU A 165 26.58 -8.45 -15.30
CA LEU A 165 25.36 -7.61 -15.38
C LEU A 165 25.49 -6.45 -16.41
N SER A 166 26.10 -6.71 -17.56
CA SER A 166 26.18 -5.77 -18.69
C SER A 166 25.45 -6.28 -19.93
N MET A 167 24.84 -7.48 -19.88
CA MET A 167 24.10 -8.07 -21.00
C MET A 167 22.76 -8.71 -20.58
N ALA A 168 22.14 -8.25 -19.48
CA ALA A 168 20.70 -8.41 -19.33
C ALA A 168 20.04 -7.45 -20.33
N ASN A 169 19.85 -7.96 -21.54
CA ASN A 169 19.23 -7.32 -22.70
C ASN A 169 18.24 -6.23 -22.25
N GLU A 170 18.56 -4.95 -22.48
CA GLU A 170 17.65 -3.83 -22.17
C GLU A 170 16.25 -4.11 -22.72
N ASN A 171 16.23 -4.79 -23.87
CA ASN A 171 15.08 -5.27 -24.60
C ASN A 171 14.22 -6.23 -23.77
N VAL A 172 14.75 -7.04 -22.85
CA VAL A 172 13.95 -7.93 -22.00
C VAL A 172 13.19 -7.14 -20.94
N VAL A 173 13.82 -6.14 -20.30
CA VAL A 173 13.12 -5.30 -19.32
C VAL A 173 12.04 -4.49 -20.01
N TYR A 174 12.37 -3.81 -21.13
CA TYR A 174 11.38 -3.05 -21.91
C TYR A 174 10.27 -3.91 -22.49
N SER A 175 10.56 -5.15 -22.92
CA SER A 175 9.53 -6.07 -23.43
C SER A 175 8.63 -6.64 -22.33
N THR A 176 9.04 -6.55 -21.06
CA THR A 176 8.23 -7.01 -19.91
C THR A 176 7.40 -5.91 -19.27
N LEU A 177 7.64 -4.64 -19.62
CA LEU A 177 6.77 -3.53 -19.23
C LEU A 177 5.49 -3.63 -20.07
N GLY A 178 4.46 -4.26 -19.50
CA GLY A 178 3.14 -4.37 -20.10
C GLY A 178 2.57 -3.02 -20.54
N PRO A 179 1.54 -3.02 -21.40
CA PRO A 179 0.96 -1.78 -21.91
C PRO A 179 0.46 -0.88 -20.77
N ILE A 180 0.60 0.43 -20.94
CA ILE A 180 0.09 1.39 -19.98
C ILE A 180 -1.43 1.26 -19.89
N GLN A 181 -1.90 0.91 -18.70
CA GLN A 181 -3.33 0.77 -18.43
C GLN A 181 -3.97 2.14 -18.32
N SER A 182 -4.86 2.47 -19.26
CA SER A 182 -5.49 3.80 -19.34
C SER A 182 -6.33 4.12 -18.11
N HIS A 183 -6.99 3.13 -17.52
CA HIS A 183 -7.79 3.31 -16.29
C HIS A 183 -6.93 3.77 -15.11
N LEU A 184 -5.72 3.21 -14.97
CA LEU A 184 -4.77 3.62 -13.95
C LEU A 184 -4.19 5.01 -14.24
N ALA A 185 -3.87 5.31 -15.50
CA ALA A 185 -3.35 6.62 -15.88
C ALA A 185 -4.32 7.77 -15.55
N ILE A 186 -5.63 7.56 -15.77
CA ILE A 186 -6.67 8.54 -15.39
C ILE A 186 -6.71 8.72 -13.87
N SER A 187 -6.71 7.63 -13.10
CA SER A 187 -6.70 7.71 -11.63
C SER A 187 -5.45 8.41 -11.08
N LEU A 188 -4.31 8.22 -11.75
CA LEU A 188 -3.04 8.86 -11.40
C LEU A 188 -3.06 10.36 -11.74
N ALA A 189 -3.59 10.74 -12.89
CA ALA A 189 -3.78 12.15 -13.25
C ALA A 189 -4.68 12.86 -12.22
N PHE A 190 -5.76 12.21 -11.78
CA PHE A 190 -6.63 12.74 -10.74
C PHE A 190 -5.91 12.88 -9.38
N ALA A 191 -5.10 11.91 -8.98
CA ALA A 191 -4.27 12.00 -7.78
C ALA A 191 -3.30 13.21 -7.84
N TRP A 192 -2.64 13.43 -8.98
CA TRP A 192 -1.78 14.59 -9.18
C TRP A 192 -2.54 15.93 -9.13
N ILE A 193 -3.75 15.99 -9.68
CA ILE A 193 -4.62 17.17 -9.59
C ILE A 193 -4.97 17.46 -8.12
N LEU A 194 -5.32 16.45 -7.33
CA LEU A 194 -5.60 16.63 -5.89
C LEU A 194 -4.38 17.15 -5.13
N VAL A 195 -3.19 16.59 -5.40
CA VAL A 195 -1.94 17.09 -4.80
C VAL A 195 -1.67 18.53 -5.23
N PHE A 196 -1.82 18.84 -6.51
CA PHE A 196 -1.63 20.18 -7.05
C PHE A 196 -2.58 21.19 -6.39
N LEU A 197 -3.87 20.87 -6.27
CA LEU A 197 -4.86 21.73 -5.61
C LEU A 197 -4.54 21.96 -4.12
N GLY A 198 -4.04 20.93 -3.43
CA GLY A 198 -3.60 21.05 -2.04
C GLY A 198 -2.39 21.97 -1.87
N VAL A 199 -1.46 21.96 -2.83
CA VAL A 199 -0.24 22.77 -2.79
C VAL A 199 -0.48 24.21 -3.27
N PHE A 200 -1.32 24.40 -4.29
CA PHE A 200 -1.51 25.69 -4.96
C PHE A 200 -2.04 26.77 -4.02
N ASN A 201 -2.91 26.41 -3.09
CA ASN A 201 -3.52 27.35 -2.14
C ASN A 201 -2.66 27.64 -0.90
N GLY A 202 -1.42 27.14 -0.86
CA GLY A 202 -0.48 27.35 0.24
C GLY A 202 -0.87 26.63 1.55
N ILE A 203 -0.16 26.98 2.62
CA ILE A 203 -0.20 26.26 3.91
C ILE A 203 -1.60 26.30 4.58
N GLY A 204 -2.37 27.37 4.35
CA GLY A 204 -3.71 27.51 4.94
C GLY A 204 -4.69 26.44 4.45
N SER A 205 -4.68 26.13 3.15
CA SER A 205 -5.54 25.09 2.59
C SER A 205 -5.08 23.69 3.00
N ILE A 206 -3.77 23.47 3.09
CA ILE A 206 -3.19 22.20 3.58
C ILE A 206 -3.68 21.91 4.99
N GLY A 207 -3.70 22.90 5.89
CA GLY A 207 -4.19 22.72 7.26
C GLY A 207 -5.65 22.26 7.33
N TRP A 208 -6.52 22.87 6.52
CA TRP A 208 -7.92 22.45 6.42
C TRP A 208 -8.07 21.06 5.81
N ALA A 209 -7.33 20.75 4.75
CA ALA A 209 -7.33 19.44 4.12
C ALA A 209 -6.83 18.34 5.08
N VAL A 210 -5.78 18.61 5.85
CA VAL A 210 -5.23 17.68 6.84
C VAL A 210 -6.22 17.39 7.95
N SER A 211 -6.96 18.41 8.42
CA SER A 211 -8.01 18.22 9.42
C SER A 211 -9.06 17.18 8.95
N ILE A 212 -9.38 17.18 7.66
CA ILE A 212 -10.29 16.20 7.06
C ILE A 212 -9.60 14.84 6.90
N THR A 213 -8.40 14.81 6.30
CA THR A 213 -7.71 13.54 5.98
C THR A 213 -7.22 12.80 7.20
N SER A 214 -6.95 13.45 8.34
CA SER A 214 -6.63 12.76 9.60
C SER A 214 -7.86 12.21 10.30
N THR A 215 -8.99 12.92 10.19
CA THR A 215 -10.24 12.55 10.88
C THR A 215 -10.89 11.32 10.24
N LEU A 216 -10.85 11.21 8.91
CA LEU A 216 -11.48 10.12 8.17
C LEU A 216 -10.94 8.72 8.56
N PRO A 217 -9.63 8.43 8.53
CA PRO A 217 -9.09 7.14 8.96
C PRO A 217 -9.39 6.84 10.43
N CYS A 218 -9.28 7.83 11.32
CA CYS A 218 -9.58 7.67 12.73
C CYS A 218 -11.04 7.26 12.96
N LEU A 219 -11.99 7.90 12.28
CA LEU A 219 -13.40 7.54 12.35
C LEU A 219 -13.68 6.15 11.76
N LEU A 220 -13.05 5.79 10.63
CA LEU A 220 -13.21 4.47 10.03
C LEU A 220 -12.70 3.36 10.94
N VAL A 221 -11.52 3.54 11.54
CA VAL A 221 -10.95 2.60 12.52
C VAL A 221 -11.83 2.50 13.76
N MET A 222 -12.33 3.63 14.27
CA MET A 222 -13.23 3.62 15.41
C MET A 222 -14.53 2.85 15.10
N ASN A 223 -15.15 3.09 13.95
CA ASN A 223 -16.37 2.37 13.53
C ASN A 223 -16.10 0.87 13.31
N SER A 224 -14.97 0.50 12.71
CA SER A 224 -14.65 -0.93 12.50
C SER A 224 -14.39 -1.66 13.81
N VAL A 225 -13.69 -1.04 14.77
CA VAL A 225 -13.48 -1.61 16.11
C VAL A 225 -14.80 -1.76 16.86
N ILE A 226 -15.70 -0.77 16.78
CA ILE A 226 -17.04 -0.86 17.36
C ILE A 226 -17.83 -2.00 16.71
N LEU A 227 -17.81 -2.11 15.37
CA LEU A 227 -18.51 -3.19 14.67
C LEU A 227 -17.99 -4.57 15.06
N ILE A 228 -16.66 -4.73 15.16
CA ILE A 228 -16.03 -6.00 15.58
C ILE A 228 -16.43 -6.35 17.01
N SER A 229 -16.38 -5.41 17.94
CA SER A 229 -16.78 -5.66 19.34
C SER A 229 -18.28 -5.99 19.47
N VAL A 230 -19.14 -5.36 18.66
CA VAL A 230 -20.57 -5.69 18.60
C VAL A 230 -20.79 -7.08 18.02
N PHE A 231 -20.07 -7.45 16.96
CA PHE A 231 -20.19 -8.77 16.33
C PHE A 231 -19.70 -9.88 17.27
N ASP A 232 -18.55 -9.69 17.93
CA ASP A 232 -18.01 -10.63 18.90
C ASP A 232 -18.96 -10.82 20.10
N HIS A 233 -19.55 -9.73 20.59
CA HIS A 233 -20.53 -9.80 21.66
C HIS A 233 -21.85 -10.46 21.23
N ARG A 234 -22.33 -10.25 19.98
CA ARG A 234 -23.49 -10.98 19.44
C ARG A 234 -23.19 -12.47 19.31
N ASN A 235 -22.03 -12.84 18.76
CA ASN A 235 -21.61 -14.23 18.61
C ASN A 235 -21.49 -14.93 19.98
N THR A 236 -20.91 -14.25 20.97
CA THR A 236 -20.84 -14.75 22.35
C THR A 236 -22.23 -14.96 22.97
N ARG A 237 -23.17 -14.03 22.74
CA ARG A 237 -24.55 -14.18 23.24
C ARG A 237 -25.27 -15.37 22.59
N GLU A 238 -25.17 -15.54 21.28
CA GLU A 238 -25.71 -16.70 20.54
C GLU A 238 -25.14 -18.02 21.07
N ILE A 239 -23.82 -18.09 21.29
CA ILE A 239 -23.19 -19.29 21.86
C ILE A 239 -23.72 -19.55 23.28
N THR A 240 -23.85 -18.51 24.12
CA THR A 240 -24.37 -18.70 25.49
C THR A 240 -25.87 -19.02 25.55
N SER A 241 -26.69 -18.60 24.59
CA SER A 241 -28.12 -18.96 24.53
C SER A 241 -28.30 -20.41 24.07
N ILE A 242 -27.54 -20.84 23.05
CA ILE A 242 -27.51 -22.25 22.61
C ILE A 242 -27.05 -23.15 23.76
N GLN A 243 -26.00 -22.77 24.48
CA GLN A 243 -25.51 -23.52 25.65
C GLN A 243 -26.50 -23.55 26.84
N ARG A 244 -27.40 -22.56 26.96
CA ARG A 244 -28.49 -22.58 27.95
C ARG A 244 -29.64 -23.48 27.53
N HIS A 245 -30.04 -23.49 26.26
CA HIS A 245 -31.06 -24.41 25.76
C HIS A 245 -30.61 -25.88 25.85
N GLN A 246 -29.33 -26.16 25.58
CA GLN A 246 -28.77 -27.51 25.75
C GLN A 246 -28.65 -27.95 27.22
N ARG A 247 -28.74 -27.02 28.19
CA ARG A 247 -28.69 -27.35 29.63
C ARG A 247 -30.06 -27.56 30.28
N HIS A 248 -31.14 -27.20 29.59
CA HIS A 248 -32.52 -27.34 30.09
C HIS A 248 -33.28 -28.53 29.48
N ASN A 249 -32.68 -29.21 28.50
CA ASN A 249 -33.11 -30.52 27.98
C ASN A 249 -32.24 -31.62 28.58
#